data_AF-A0AA37HIK6-F1
#
_entry.id   AF-A0AA37HIK6-F1
#
_cell.length_a   1.000
_cell.length_b   1.000
_cell.length_c   1.000
_cell.angle_alpha   90.00
_cell.angle_beta   90.00
_cell.angle_gamma   90.00
#
_symmetry.space_group_name_H-M   'P 1'
#
loop_
_entity.id
_entity.type
_entity.pdbx_description
1 polymer ?
#
loop_
_entity_poly.entity_id
_entity_poly.type
_entity_poly.pdbx_seq_one_letter_code
_entity_poly.pdbx_strand_id
1 'polypeptide(L)' 'MLLIAGQTPVLNGEPQFLGVVGVNVTVEEALAAARLCALNILAQVHAALYGDLNRARCLRICEFVRYWDDFT' A
#
# COMPACT_ATOMS: atom_id res chain seq x y z
N MET A 1 11.62 -6.88 -15.67
CA MET A 1 11.44 -6.28 -14.33
C MET A 1 10.07 -5.62 -14.31
N LEU A 2 9.19 -5.99 -13.38
CA LEU A 2 7.88 -5.37 -13.23
C LEU A 2 8.00 -4.18 -12.28
N LEU A 3 7.55 -3.01 -12.73
CA LEU A 3 7.50 -1.79 -11.91
C LEU A 3 6.03 -1.46 -11.68
N ILE A 4 5.61 -1.45 -10.41
CA ILE A 4 4.25 -1.11 -10.01
C ILE A 4 4.24 0.36 -9.59
N ALA A 5 3.30 1.13 -10.15
CA ALA A 5 3.07 2.51 -9.71
C ALA A 5 2.66 2.55 -8.23
N GLY A 6 2.86 3.68 -7.56
CA GLY A 6 2.45 3.83 -6.16
C GLY A 6 0.97 3.48 -5.97
N GLN A 7 0.69 2.57 -5.04
CA GLN A 7 -0.69 2.16 -4.73
C GLN A 7 -1.12 2.79 -3.42
N THR A 8 -2.34 3.31 -3.39
CA THR A 8 -2.97 3.94 -2.23
C THR A 8 -3.98 2.99 -1.57
N PRO A 9 -4.43 3.24 -0.34
CA PRO A 9 -5.33 2.35 0.39
C PRO A 9 -6.79 2.55 -0.06
N VAL A 10 -7.06 2.22 -1.33
CA VAL A 10 -8.38 2.28 -1.96
C VAL A 10 -9.03 0.89 -1.92
N LEU A 11 -10.31 0.85 -1.54
CA LEU A 11 -11.13 -0.34 -1.59
C LEU A 11 -12.46 0.01 -2.25
N ASN A 12 -12.89 -0.79 -3.23
CA ASN A 12 -14.12 -0.55 -4.00
C ASN A 12 -14.19 0.85 -4.64
N GLY A 13 -13.05 1.41 -5.05
CA GLY A 13 -12.96 2.75 -5.64
C GLY A 13 -12.88 3.89 -4.63
N GLU A 14 -13.05 3.62 -3.34
CA GLU A 14 -13.06 4.64 -2.28
C GLU A 14 -11.79 4.60 -1.42
N PRO A 15 -11.15 5.74 -1.12
CA PRO A 15 -10.06 5.82 -0.15
C PRO A 15 -10.54 5.44 1.26
N GLN A 16 -9.84 4.52 1.93
CA GLN A 16 -10.25 4.04 3.25
C GLN A 16 -9.59 4.77 4.41
N PHE A 17 -8.38 5.31 4.21
CA PHE A 17 -7.61 5.98 5.26
C PHE A 17 -7.06 7.31 4.73
N LEU A 18 -7.53 8.42 5.29
CA LEU A 18 -7.16 9.77 4.89
C LEU A 18 -6.72 10.58 6.12
N GLY A 19 -5.47 11.02 6.13
CA GLY A 19 -4.97 11.86 7.22
C GLY A 19 -3.46 11.82 7.39
N VAL A 20 -3.04 12.15 8.61
CA VAL A 20 -1.66 12.21 9.08
C VAL A 20 -1.52 11.31 10.30
N VAL A 21 -0.58 10.37 10.23
CA VAL A 21 -0.28 9.47 11.35
C VAL A 21 0.22 10.28 12.54
N GLY A 22 -0.34 10.02 13.72
CA GLY A 22 -0.06 10.77 14.94
C GLY A 22 -0.90 12.04 15.13
N VAL A 23 -1.73 12.43 14.15
CA VAL A 23 -2.69 13.54 14.30
C VAL A 23 -4.13 13.02 14.30
N ASN A 24 -4.54 12.42 13.19
CA ASN A 24 -5.91 11.94 12.98
C ASN A 24 -5.98 10.53 12.38
N VAL A 25 -4.83 9.85 12.31
CA VAL A 25 -4.71 8.43 11.95
C VAL A 25 -3.83 7.77 13.01
N THR A 26 -4.30 6.66 13.59
CA THR A 26 -3.53 5.88 14.57
C THR A 26 -2.49 4.99 13.87
N VAL A 27 -1.57 4.41 14.65
CA VAL A 27 -0.59 3.44 14.11
C VAL A 27 -1.30 2.21 13.55
N GLU A 28 -2.32 1.72 14.25
CA GLU A 28 -3.10 0.55 13.85
C GLU A 28 -3.84 0.81 12.53
N GLU A 29 -4.42 2.00 12.37
CA GLU A 29 -5.05 2.43 11.13
C GLU A 29 -4.02 2.59 10.00
N ALA A 30 -2.84 3.14 10.29
CA ALA A 30 -1.75 3.25 9.32
C ALA A 30 -1.25 1.87 8.86
N LEU A 31 -1.13 0.90 9.76
CA LEU A 31 -0.78 -0.48 9.44
C LEU A 31 -1.87 -1.15 8.58
N ALA A 32 -3.15 -0.91 8.89
CA ALA A 32 -4.26 -1.37 8.08
C ALA A 32 -4.24 -0.75 6.68
N ALA A 33 -3.93 0.55 6.57
CA ALA A 33 -3.75 1.25 5.31
C ALA A 33 -2.59 0.66 4.50
N ALA A 34 -1.43 0.44 5.11
CA ALA A 34 -0.27 -0.17 4.45
C ALA A 34 -0.57 -1.59 3.93
N ARG A 35 -1.31 -2.39 4.71
CA ARG A 35 -1.79 -3.71 4.27
C ARG A 35 -2.69 -3.61 3.05
N LEU A 36 -3.59 -2.63 3.00
CA LEU A 36 -4.45 -2.40 1.84
C LEU A 36 -3.64 -1.94 0.61
N CYS A 37 -2.66 -1.05 0.78
CA CYS A 37 -1.72 -0.68 -0.30
C CYS A 37 -0.99 -1.91 -0.85
N ALA A 38 -0.49 -2.79 0.03
CA ALA A 38 0.19 -4.03 -0.37
C ALA A 38 -0.75 -5.00 -1.13
N LEU A 39 -2.01 -5.13 -0.70
CA LEU A 39 -3.02 -5.90 -1.44
C LEU A 39 -3.27 -5.31 -2.83
N ASN A 40 -3.35 -3.98 -2.94
CA ASN A 40 -3.51 -3.31 -4.23
C ASN A 40 -2.30 -3.52 -5.14
N ILE A 41 -1.07 -3.52 -4.60
CA ILE A 41 0.14 -3.91 -5.35
C ILE A 41 0.01 -5.34 -5.87
N LEU A 42 -0.38 -6.30 -5.00
CA LEU A 42 -0.55 -7.69 -5.39
C LEU A 42 -1.65 -7.87 -6.45
N ALA A 43 -2.73 -7.09 -6.40
CA ALA A 43 -3.76 -7.09 -7.43
C ALA A 43 -3.20 -6.65 -8.80
N GLN A 44 -2.37 -5.61 -8.83
CA GLN A 44 -1.69 -5.18 -10.06
C GLN A 44 -0.71 -6.23 -10.57
N VAL A 45 0.05 -6.86 -9.68
CA VAL A 45 0.98 -7.96 -10.06
C VAL A 45 0.20 -9.16 -10.59
N HIS A 46 -0.90 -9.55 -9.93
CA HIS A 46 -1.78 -10.63 -10.38
C HIS A 46 -2.31 -10.35 -11.79
N ALA A 47 -2.82 -9.14 -12.04
CA ALA A 47 -3.28 -8.73 -13.37
C ALA A 47 -2.16 -8.78 -14.41
N ALA A 48 -0.98 -8.26 -14.09
CA ALA A 48 0.18 -8.23 -15.00
C ALA A 48 0.74 -9.63 -15.33
N LEU A 49 0.53 -10.61 -14.44
CA LEU A 49 1.03 -11.98 -14.58
C LEU A 49 -0.04 -12.99 -14.99
N TYR A 50 -1.21 -12.53 -15.44
CA TYR A 50 -2.35 -13.38 -15.81
C TYR A 50 -2.77 -14.34 -14.70
N GLY A 51 -2.65 -13.89 -13.46
CA GLY A 51 -3.07 -14.60 -12.25
C GLY A 51 -2.00 -15.41 -11.53
N ASP A 52 -0.82 -15.61 -12.13
CA ASP A 52 0.23 -16.44 -11.51
C ASP A 52 1.28 -15.60 -10.76
N LEU A 53 1.03 -15.39 -9.45
CA LEU A 53 1.94 -14.67 -8.56
C LEU A 53 3.26 -15.41 -8.30
N ASN A 54 3.36 -16.72 -8.54
CA ASN A 54 4.59 -17.49 -8.28
C ASN A 54 5.73 -17.12 -9.26
N ARG A 55 5.40 -16.40 -10.34
CA ARG A 55 6.34 -15.94 -11.35
C ARG A 55 7.10 -14.67 -10.94
N ALA A 56 6.75 -14.08 -9.79
CA ALA A 56 7.39 -12.87 -9.30
C ALA A 56 7.99 -13.05 -7.91
N ARG A 57 9.02 -12.24 -7.66
CA ARG A 57 9.62 -12.03 -6.35
C ARG A 57 9.68 -10.52 -6.12
N CYS A 58 9.39 -10.09 -4.90
CA CYS A 58 9.60 -8.71 -4.50
C CYS A 58 11.10 -8.42 -4.39
N LEU A 59 11.61 -7.48 -5.19
CA LEU A 59 13.01 -7.04 -5.13
C LEU A 59 13.19 -5.81 -4.25
N ARG A 60 12.21 -4.90 -4.27
CA ARG A 60 12.21 -3.64 -3.52
C ARG A 60 10.77 -3.18 -3.34
N ILE A 61 10.49 -2.60 -2.18
CA ILE A 61 9.27 -1.82 -1.93
C ILE A 61 9.70 -0.40 -1.54
N CYS A 62 8.95 0.58 -2.01
CA CYS A 62 9.14 1.99 -1.70
C CYS A 62 7.81 2.53 -1.16
N GLU A 63 7.75 2.70 0.16
CA GLU A 63 6.58 3.22 0.85
C GLU A 63 6.76 4.71 1.16
N PHE A 64 5.64 5.42 1.24
CA PHE A 64 5.60 6.77 1.79
C PHE A 64 4.49 6.81 2.84
N VAL A 65 4.82 7.37 4.01
CA VAL A 65 3.86 7.60 5.09
C VAL A 65 3.81 9.11 5.34
N ARG A 66 2.60 9.66 5.44
CA ARG A 66 2.41 11.02 5.92
C ARG A 66 2.24 10.98 7.43
N TYR A 67 3.21 11.50 8.16
CA TYR A 67 3.25 11.48 9.62
C TYR A 67 3.52 12.88 10.18
N TRP A 68 3.24 13.07 11.47
CA TRP A 68 3.63 14.26 12.23
C TRP A 68 5.07 14.14 12.69
N ASP A 69 5.86 15.22 12.67
CA ASP A 69 7.33 15.22 12.83
C ASP A 69 7.86 14.40 14.04
N ASP A 70 7.09 14.27 15.12
CA ASP A 70 7.48 13.50 16.31
C ASP A 70 7.24 11.97 16.21
N PHE A 71 6.71 11.48 15.09
CA PHE A 71 6.39 10.07 14.86
C PHE A 71 7.62 9.29 14.35
N THR A 72 7.93 8.14 14.99
CA THR A 72 9.08 7.27 14.65
C THR A 72 8.65 5.83 14.39
#